data_AF-A0A6H9HWB1-F1
#
_entry.id   AF-A0A6H9HWB1-F1
#
_cell.length_a   1.000
_cell.length_b   1.000
_cell.length_c   1.000
_cell.angle_alpha   90.00
_cell.angle_beta   90.00
_cell.angle_gamma   90.00
#
_symmetry.space_group_name_H-M   'P 1'
#
loop_
_entity.id
_entity.type
_entity.pdbx_description
1 polymer ?
#
loop_
_entity_poly.entity_id
_entity_poly.type
_entity_poly.pdbx_seq_one_letter_code
_entity_poly.pdbx_strand_id
1 'polypeptide(L)'
;RNLLAQRAMRIERLRAALRAPRGEVAAHRLDAAAQGLRRAAQEQLARRDEHLARLAASLALVSPQAVLARGYAIVQDRAGRVVRASAEAAVGEALSVTLARGALWVEVRETVDDEAQGSNRP
;
A
#
# COMPACT_ATOMS: atom_id res chain seq x y z
N ARG A 1 -72.51 22.76 -28.53
CA ARG A 1 -72.20 22.35 -27.13
C ARG A 1 -71.06 21.32 -26.98
N ASN A 2 -70.60 20.64 -28.04
CA ASN A 2 -69.59 19.57 -27.95
C ASN A 2 -68.10 20.04 -28.03
N LEU A 3 -67.86 21.24 -28.55
CA LEU A 3 -66.51 21.78 -28.81
C LEU A 3 -65.71 22.13 -27.54
N LEU A 4 -66.39 22.56 -26.47
CA LEU A 4 -65.73 22.89 -25.21
C LEU A 4 -65.26 21.62 -24.48
N ALA A 5 -66.08 20.57 -24.50
CA ALA A 5 -65.71 19.26 -23.94
C ALA A 5 -64.52 18.64 -24.70
N GLN A 6 -64.52 18.71 -26.04
CA GLN A 6 -63.41 18.24 -26.85
C GLN A 6 -62.11 19.02 -26.61
N ARG A 7 -62.19 20.36 -26.45
CA ARG A 7 -61.03 21.19 -26.13
C ARG A 7 -60.49 20.92 -24.72
N ALA A 8 -61.37 20.76 -23.74
CA ALA A 8 -60.97 20.40 -22.37
C ALA A 8 -60.26 19.04 -22.32
N MET A 9 -60.81 18.02 -22.99
CA MET A 9 -60.18 16.70 -23.09
C MET A 9 -58.82 16.76 -23.81
N ARG A 10 -58.66 17.63 -24.82
CA ARG A 10 -57.39 17.81 -25.54
C ARG A 10 -56.33 18.45 -24.66
N ILE A 11 -56.70 19.44 -23.86
CA ILE A 11 -55.79 20.08 -22.89
C ILE A 11 -55.36 19.07 -21.82
N GLU A 12 -56.28 18.25 -21.33
CA GLU A 12 -55.97 17.28 -20.28
C GLU A 12 -55.05 16.17 -20.77
N ARG A 13 -55.24 15.69 -22.01
CA ARG A 13 -54.31 14.75 -22.64
C ARG A 13 -52.92 15.35 -22.87
N LEU A 14 -52.84 16.62 -23.29
CA LEU A 14 -51.55 17.29 -23.48
C LEU A 14 -50.83 17.54 -22.15
N ARG A 15 -51.57 17.88 -21.08
CA ARG A 15 -51.01 17.99 -19.73
C ARG A 15 -50.51 16.65 -19.19
N ALA A 16 -51.25 15.57 -19.41
CA ALA A 16 -50.80 14.22 -19.06
C ALA A 16 -49.56 13.79 -19.87
N ALA A 17 -49.53 14.09 -21.16
CA ALA A 17 -48.39 13.80 -22.04
C ALA A 17 -47.14 14.65 -21.74
N LEU A 18 -47.30 15.86 -21.20
CA LEU A 18 -46.19 16.68 -20.70
C LEU A 18 -45.73 16.24 -19.31
N ARG A 19 -46.59 15.56 -18.54
CA ARG A 19 -46.28 15.00 -17.21
C ARG A 19 -45.59 13.63 -17.25
N ALA A 20 -45.50 12.95 -18.39
CA ALA A 20 -44.75 11.68 -18.55
C ALA A 20 -43.77 11.76 -19.74
N PRO A 21 -42.67 10.99 -19.86
CA PRO A 21 -41.85 10.24 -18.90
C PRO A 21 -40.44 10.86 -18.76
N ARG A 22 -40.23 12.12 -19.17
CA ARG A 22 -38.89 12.74 -19.18
C ARG A 22 -38.27 12.85 -17.78
N GLY A 23 -39.08 13.06 -16.75
CA GLY A 23 -38.64 13.07 -15.36
C GLY A 23 -38.21 11.69 -14.86
N GLU A 24 -38.99 10.65 -15.13
CA GLU A 24 -38.67 9.27 -14.75
C GLU A 24 -37.41 8.76 -15.47
N VAL A 25 -37.28 9.01 -16.77
CA VAL A 25 -36.08 8.64 -17.53
C VAL A 25 -34.85 9.40 -17.02
N ALA A 26 -34.99 10.69 -16.70
CA ALA A 26 -33.89 11.47 -16.11
C ALA A 26 -33.52 10.98 -14.71
N ALA A 27 -34.50 10.64 -13.87
CA ALA A 27 -34.29 10.08 -12.54
C ALA A 27 -33.58 8.72 -12.61
N HIS A 28 -34.04 7.81 -13.48
CA HIS A 28 -33.37 6.52 -13.69
C HIS A 28 -31.94 6.66 -14.18
N ARG A 29 -31.67 7.64 -15.07
CA ARG A 29 -30.29 7.93 -15.51
C ARG A 29 -29.43 8.47 -14.38
N LEU A 30 -29.97 9.33 -13.52
CA LEU A 30 -29.26 9.86 -12.36
C LEU A 30 -28.96 8.74 -11.35
N ASP A 31 -29.92 7.87 -11.07
CA ASP A 31 -29.74 6.72 -10.18
C ASP A 31 -28.68 5.76 -10.72
N ALA A 32 -28.73 5.44 -12.01
CA ALA A 32 -27.73 4.58 -12.65
C ALA A 32 -26.34 5.21 -12.59
N ALA A 33 -26.22 6.52 -12.85
CA ALA A 33 -24.95 7.25 -12.74
C ALA A 33 -24.43 7.27 -11.29
N ALA A 34 -25.30 7.50 -10.30
CA ALA A 34 -24.94 7.50 -8.89
C ALA A 34 -24.48 6.10 -8.42
N GLN A 35 -25.17 5.04 -8.85
CA GLN A 35 -24.76 3.66 -8.58
C GLN A 35 -23.43 3.32 -9.28
N GLY A 36 -23.23 3.78 -10.51
CA GLY A 36 -21.96 3.65 -11.23
C GLY A 36 -20.81 4.32 -10.48
N LEU A 37 -21.00 5.57 -10.04
CA LEU A 37 -20.00 6.32 -9.29
C LEU A 37 -19.64 5.64 -7.96
N ARG A 38 -20.64 5.16 -7.21
CA ARG A 38 -20.41 4.45 -5.94
C ARG A 38 -19.59 3.17 -6.16
N ARG A 39 -19.92 2.37 -7.18
CA ARG A 39 -19.17 1.16 -7.53
C ARG A 39 -17.73 1.49 -7.92
N ALA A 40 -17.53 2.47 -8.80
CA ALA A 40 -16.19 2.90 -9.21
C ALA A 40 -15.35 3.38 -8.03
N ALA A 41 -15.95 4.14 -7.11
CA ALA A 41 -15.27 4.60 -5.89
C ALA A 41 -14.87 3.44 -4.97
N GLN A 42 -15.77 2.46 -4.77
CA GLN A 42 -15.49 1.26 -3.97
C GLN A 42 -14.38 0.42 -4.59
N GLU A 43 -14.41 0.19 -5.90
CA GLU A 43 -13.35 -0.54 -6.61
C GLU A 43 -12.01 0.19 -6.54
N GLN A 44 -12.02 1.52 -6.66
CA GLN A 44 -10.80 2.31 -6.56
C GLN A 44 -10.19 2.24 -5.15
N LEU A 45 -11.02 2.30 -4.10
CA LEU A 45 -10.57 2.13 -2.72
C LEU A 45 -9.99 0.74 -2.49
N ALA A 46 -10.70 -0.32 -2.89
CA ALA A 46 -10.22 -1.70 -2.76
C ALA A 46 -8.85 -1.91 -3.43
N ARG A 47 -8.66 -1.38 -4.65
CA ARG A 47 -7.36 -1.44 -5.34
C ARG A 47 -6.26 -0.66 -4.63
N ARG A 48 -6.58 0.48 -4.00
CA ARG A 48 -5.63 1.28 -3.22
C ARG A 48 -5.22 0.53 -1.96
N ASP A 49 -6.17 -0.10 -1.27
CA ASP A 49 -5.91 -0.88 -0.05
C ASP A 49 -5.04 -2.11 -0.35
N GLU A 50 -5.33 -2.86 -1.42
CA GLU A 50 -4.48 -3.96 -1.87
C GLU A 50 -3.06 -3.50 -2.21
N HIS A 51 -2.92 -2.35 -2.88
CA HIS A 51 -1.62 -1.81 -3.21
C HIS A 51 -0.83 -1.39 -1.96
N LEU A 52 -1.49 -0.74 -1.00
CA LEU A 52 -0.91 -0.40 0.29
C LEU A 52 -0.49 -1.65 1.07
N ALA A 53 -1.33 -2.69 1.10
CA ALA A 53 -1.01 -3.96 1.75
C ALA A 53 0.22 -4.62 1.11
N ARG A 54 0.32 -4.63 -0.22
CA ARG A 54 1.51 -5.13 -0.93
C ARG A 54 2.75 -4.33 -0.59
N LEU A 55 2.67 -3.00 -0.61
CA LEU A 55 3.80 -2.13 -0.24
C LEU A 55 4.22 -2.33 1.21
N ALA A 56 3.27 -2.45 2.14
CA ALA A 56 3.55 -2.72 3.54
C ALA A 56 4.22 -4.10 3.73
N ALA A 57 3.75 -5.13 3.01
CA ALA A 57 4.39 -6.44 3.01
C ALA A 57 5.80 -6.40 2.42
N SER A 58 6.02 -5.70 1.31
CA SER A 58 7.35 -5.49 0.74
C SER A 58 8.27 -4.73 1.69
N LEU A 59 7.76 -3.68 2.35
CA LEU A 59 8.51 -2.95 3.38
C LEU A 59 8.82 -3.83 4.59
N ALA A 60 7.91 -4.72 5.00
CA ALA A 60 8.16 -5.68 6.08
C ALA A 60 9.25 -6.70 5.71
N LEU A 61 9.30 -7.12 4.44
CA LEU A 61 10.34 -8.04 3.94
C LEU A 61 11.72 -7.36 3.85
N VAL A 62 11.77 -6.06 3.60
CA VAL A 62 13.00 -5.26 3.53
C VAL A 62 13.30 -4.54 4.86
N SER A 63 12.41 -4.63 5.84
CA SER A 63 12.53 -3.95 7.12
C SER A 63 13.71 -4.52 7.90
N PRO A 64 14.70 -3.68 8.25
CA PRO A 64 15.76 -4.05 9.19
C PRO A 64 15.19 -4.66 10.48
N GLN A 65 14.03 -4.20 10.96
CA GLN A 65 13.38 -4.74 12.15
C GLN A 65 12.95 -6.21 12.00
N ALA A 66 12.52 -6.66 10.81
CA ALA A 66 12.15 -8.06 10.60
C ALA A 66 13.39 -8.98 10.60
N VAL A 67 14.52 -8.52 10.06
CA VAL A 67 15.81 -9.21 10.16
C VAL A 67 16.26 -9.26 11.62
N LEU A 68 16.20 -8.12 12.32
CA LEU A 68 16.59 -8.06 13.73
C LEU A 68 15.71 -8.94 14.63
N ALA A 69 14.39 -8.99 14.38
CA ALA A 69 13.44 -9.81 15.13
C ALA A 69 13.69 -11.33 15.00
N ARG A 70 14.36 -11.77 13.93
CA ARG A 70 14.76 -13.18 13.74
C ARG A 70 16.04 -13.55 14.51
N GLY A 71 16.54 -12.65 15.36
CA GLY A 71 17.72 -12.88 16.19
C GLY A 71 19.04 -12.42 15.55
N TYR A 72 18.98 -11.70 14.43
CA TYR A 72 20.16 -11.09 13.81
C TYR A 72 20.43 -9.71 14.41
N ALA A 73 21.65 -9.22 14.23
CA ALA A 73 22.06 -7.88 14.63
C ALA A 73 22.66 -7.14 13.43
N ILE A 74 22.54 -5.81 13.42
CA ILE A 74 23.23 -4.95 12.45
C ILE A 74 24.40 -4.30 13.16
N VAL A 75 25.61 -4.53 12.66
CA VAL A 75 26.85 -3.95 13.19
C VAL A 75 27.27 -2.77 12.33
N GLN A 76 27.56 -1.64 12.96
CA GLN A 76 27.98 -0.40 12.29
C GLN A 76 29.27 0.17 12.89
N ASP A 77 30.10 0.76 12.03
CA ASP A 77 31.27 1.54 12.45
C ASP A 77 30.86 2.90 13.06
N ARG A 78 31.85 3.67 13.52
CA ARG A 78 31.63 5.01 14.07
C ARG A 78 31.06 6.01 13.05
N ALA A 79 31.21 5.75 11.76
CA ALA A 79 30.65 6.55 10.68
C ALA A 79 29.23 6.10 10.27
N GLY A 80 28.67 5.06 10.91
CA GLY A 80 27.34 4.51 10.60
C GLY A 80 27.32 3.55 9.41
N ARG A 81 28.48 3.12 8.90
CA ARG A 81 28.59 2.14 7.81
C ARG A 81 28.41 0.73 8.36
N VAL A 82 27.65 -0.10 7.65
CA VAL A 82 27.41 -1.49 8.05
C VAL A 82 28.67 -2.33 7.79
N VAL A 83 29.17 -2.98 8.84
CA VAL A 83 30.28 -3.93 8.78
C VAL A 83 29.74 -5.28 8.32
N ARG A 84 30.29 -5.83 7.23
CA ARG A 84 29.82 -7.08 6.61
C ARG A 84 30.81 -8.23 6.70
N ALA A 85 32.10 -7.92 6.84
CA ALA A 85 33.17 -8.90 6.96
C ALA A 85 34.07 -8.57 8.16
N SER A 86 34.71 -9.59 8.73
CA SER A 86 35.68 -9.44 9.83
C SER A 86 36.80 -8.47 9.48
N ALA A 87 37.31 -8.54 8.25
CA ALA A 87 38.37 -7.67 7.72
C ALA A 87 37.98 -6.18 7.60
N GLU A 88 36.69 -5.86 7.70
CA GLU A 88 36.21 -4.47 7.68
C GLU A 88 36.24 -3.80 9.06
N ALA A 89 36.56 -4.54 10.12
CA ALA A 89 36.68 -4.02 11.48
C ALA A 89 38.08 -4.28 12.06
N ALA A 90 38.63 -3.31 12.80
CA ALA A 90 39.94 -3.46 13.43
C ALA A 90 39.82 -3.81 14.92
N VAL A 91 40.79 -4.55 15.48
CA VAL A 91 40.89 -4.76 16.93
C VAL A 91 41.03 -3.42 17.66
N GLY A 92 40.25 -3.22 18.71
CA GLY A 92 40.12 -1.96 19.45
C GLY A 92 39.11 -0.97 18.84
N GLU A 93 38.48 -1.31 17.71
CA GLU A 93 37.48 -0.45 17.09
C GLU A 93 36.15 -0.48 17.85
N ALA A 94 35.58 0.71 18.09
CA ALA A 94 34.27 0.86 18.69
C ALA A 94 33.17 0.72 17.63
N LEU A 95 32.25 -0.21 17.85
CA LEU A 95 31.13 -0.52 16.97
C LEU A 95 29.79 -0.34 17.68
N SER A 96 28.75 -0.05 16.89
CA SER A 96 27.36 -0.05 17.34
C SER A 96 26.66 -1.30 16.84
N VAL A 97 26.02 -2.03 17.74
CA VAL A 97 25.23 -3.23 17.43
C VAL A 97 23.77 -2.92 17.68
N THR A 98 22.98 -2.85 16.60
CA THR A 98 21.53 -2.68 16.70
C THR A 98 20.85 -4.03 16.75
N LEU A 99 19.96 -4.21 17.73
CA LEU A 99 19.17 -5.42 17.95
C LEU A 99 17.69 -5.15 17.68
N ALA A 100 16.84 -6.18 17.76
CA ALA A 100 15.39 -6.03 17.62
C ALA A 100 14.81 -5.01 18.61
N ARG A 101 15.40 -4.92 19.80
CA ARG A 101 15.08 -3.93 20.82
C ARG A 101 16.38 -3.43 21.44
N GLY A 102 16.61 -2.12 21.30
CA GLY A 102 17.80 -1.47 21.85
C GLY A 102 19.04 -1.60 20.96
N ALA A 103 20.15 -1.09 21.48
CA ALA A 103 21.45 -1.10 20.85
C ALA A 103 22.55 -1.26 21.90
N LEU A 104 23.70 -1.78 21.48
CA LEU A 104 24.89 -1.97 22.30
C LEU A 104 26.06 -1.22 21.67
N TRP A 105 26.91 -0.64 22.52
CA TRP A 105 28.22 -0.15 22.12
C TRP A 105 29.24 -1.20 22.52
N VAL A 106 30.02 -1.67 21.55
CA VAL A 106 31.00 -2.75 21.75
C VAL A 106 32.35 -2.34 21.21
N GLU A 107 33.39 -3.04 21.64
CA GLU A 107 34.75 -2.89 21.14
C GLU A 107 35.21 -4.23 20.58
N VAL A 108 35.82 -4.22 19.40
CA VAL A 108 36.36 -5.43 18.76
C VAL A 108 37.55 -5.91 19.57
N ARG A 109 37.45 -7.12 20.13
CA ARG A 109 38.56 -7.72 20.89
C ARG A 109 39.48 -8.58 20.03
N GLU A 110 38.90 -9.24 19.05
CA GLU A 110 39.58 -10.18 18.17
C GLU A 110 38.78 -10.28 16.87
N THR A 111 39.49 -10.41 15.75
CA THR A 111 38.90 -10.69 14.44
C THR A 111 39.43 -12.03 13.97
N VAL A 112 38.53 -12.94 13.63
CA VAL A 112 38.88 -14.21 12.98
C VAL A 112 38.48 -14.05 11.53
N ASP A 113 39.47 -14.00 10.65
CA ASP A 113 39.21 -14.06 9.23
C ASP A 113 38.94 -15.51 8.83
N ASP A 114 37.86 -15.70 8.09
CA ASP A 114 37.49 -17.01 7.58
C ASP A 114 38.32 -17.29 6.30
N GLU A 115 39.63 -17.54 6.47
CA GLU A 115 40.45 -18.19 5.43
C GLU A 115 40.22 -19.71 5.48
N ALA A 116 39.08 -20.16 4.97
CA ALA A 116 38.85 -21.56 4.58
C ALA A 116 37.77 -21.60 3.47
N GLN A 117 38.11 -21.85 2.21
CA GLN A 117 38.78 -23.07 1.75
C GLN A 117 39.70 -22.79 0.55
N GLY A 118 41.01 -22.96 0.74
CA GLY A 118 41.92 -23.34 -0.32
C GLY A 118 42.45 -24.74 -0.07
N SER A 119 41.98 -25.77 -0.80
CA SER A 119 42.76 -26.98 -1.16
C SER A 119 41.93 -27.95 -2.02
N ASN A 120 42.25 -28.04 -3.32
CA ASN A 120 42.88 -29.21 -3.97
C ASN A 120 42.48 -30.60 -3.39
N ARG A 121 42.08 -31.66 -4.11
CA ARG A 121 42.41 -32.28 -5.42
C ARG A 121 41.55 -33.59 -5.54
N PRO A 122 41.58 -34.45 -6.58
CA PRO A 122 42.60 -34.72 -7.59
C PRO A 122 42.33 -34.12 -8.98
#